data_AF-A0A5C2RYP3-F1
#
_entry.id   AF-A0A5C2RYP3-F1
#
_cell.length_a   1.000
_cell.length_b   1.000
_cell.length_c   1.000
_cell.angle_alpha   90.00
_cell.angle_beta   90.00
_cell.angle_gamma   90.00
#
_symmetry.space_group_name_H-M   'P 1'
#
loop_
_entity.id
_entity.type
_entity.pdbx_description
1 polymer ?
#
loop_
_entity_poly.entity_id
_entity_poly.type
_entity_poly.pdbx_seq_one_letter_code
_entity_poly.pdbx_strand_id
1 'polypeptide(L)'
;MATVPGFLDDVFDIQWRRKLPYGDADTDPAHHAVSLVQETMNARCPINKLPPELLALVFSMVPSSLSLPGYVGPPSTKQTNELLPVTHVCRSWRVLALDMPSLWSTISQTSSVFRTRA
;
A
#
# COMPACT_ATOMS: atom_id res chain seq x y z
N MET A 1 5.88 -15.17 23.79
CA MET A 1 4.78 -14.38 23.20
C MET A 1 4.85 -14.58 21.71
N ALA A 2 3.91 -15.35 21.17
CA ALA A 2 3.94 -15.82 19.79
C ALA A 2 3.61 -14.68 18.82
N THR A 3 4.63 -14.20 18.09
CA THR A 3 4.41 -13.48 16.83
C THR A 3 3.80 -14.47 15.86
N VAL A 4 2.64 -14.17 15.30
CA VAL A 4 2.02 -14.96 14.22
C VAL A 4 2.61 -14.43 12.91
N PRO A 5 3.60 -15.08 12.28
CA PRO A 5 4.15 -14.62 11.02
C PRO A 5 3.46 -15.39 9.90
N GLY A 6 2.77 -14.70 8.99
CA GLY A 6 2.36 -15.35 7.73
C GLY A 6 1.09 -14.85 7.08
N PHE A 7 0.16 -14.20 7.78
CA PHE A 7 -1.11 -13.88 7.14
C PHE A 7 -1.01 -12.76 6.09
N LEU A 8 -0.15 -11.77 6.33
CA LEU A 8 0.05 -10.67 5.39
C LEU A 8 1.05 -11.06 4.29
N ASP A 9 2.16 -11.72 4.63
CA ASP A 9 3.18 -12.13 3.65
C ASP A 9 2.63 -13.06 2.56
N ASP A 10 1.75 -14.02 2.91
CA ASP A 10 1.17 -14.94 1.92
C ASP A 10 0.21 -14.23 0.93
N VAL A 11 -0.56 -13.24 1.38
CA VAL A 11 -1.49 -12.49 0.51
C VAL A 11 -0.72 -11.59 -0.46
N PHE A 12 0.36 -10.95 0.02
CA PHE A 12 1.22 -10.15 -0.83
C PHE A 12 1.97 -11.04 -1.84
N ASP A 13 2.54 -12.17 -1.44
CA ASP A 13 3.33 -13.05 -2.32
C ASP A 13 2.48 -13.71 -3.44
N ILE A 14 1.22 -14.09 -3.14
CA ILE A 14 0.30 -14.69 -4.13
C ILE A 14 -0.13 -13.69 -5.21
N GLN A 15 -0.31 -12.41 -4.88
CA GLN A 15 -0.63 -11.37 -5.87
C GLN A 15 0.61 -10.94 -6.67
N TRP A 16 1.80 -10.90 -6.06
CA TRP A 16 3.02 -10.44 -6.72
C TRP A 16 3.62 -11.46 -7.69
N ARG A 17 3.48 -12.78 -7.47
CA ARG A 17 3.94 -13.83 -8.42
C ARG A 17 3.23 -13.87 -9.78
N ARG A 18 2.13 -13.14 -9.97
CA ARG A 18 1.36 -13.08 -11.23
C ARG A 18 1.57 -11.80 -12.04
N LYS A 19 2.60 -10.99 -11.76
CA LYS A 19 3.02 -9.91 -12.67
C LYS A 19 3.63 -10.51 -13.94
N LEU A 20 2.80 -10.68 -14.96
CA LEU A 20 3.24 -10.83 -16.35
C LEU A 20 4.11 -9.63 -16.76
N PRO A 21 5.13 -9.83 -17.61
CA PRO A 21 5.98 -8.75 -18.09
C PRO A 21 5.14 -7.74 -18.88
N TYR A 22 5.26 -6.49 -18.47
CA TYR A 22 4.63 -5.31 -19.07
C TYR A 22 5.25 -5.04 -20.45
N GLY A 23 4.47 -5.26 -21.51
CA GLY A 23 4.76 -4.87 -22.88
C GLY A 23 3.80 -3.75 -23.32
N ASP A 24 4.39 -2.61 -23.61
CA ASP A 24 3.99 -1.58 -24.59
C ASP A 24 2.55 -1.55 -25.15
N ALA A 25 1.83 -0.52 -24.70
CA ALA A 25 1.07 0.42 -25.53
C ALA A 25 0.17 -0.14 -26.65
N ASP A 26 -0.92 -0.77 -26.24
CA ASP A 26 -2.26 -0.50 -26.81
C ASP A 26 -3.28 -0.87 -25.73
N THR A 27 -4.26 -0.01 -25.45
CA THR A 27 -5.23 -0.26 -24.38
C THR A 27 -6.27 -1.28 -24.87
N ASP A 28 -5.85 -2.54 -24.90
CA ASP A 28 -6.62 -3.70 -25.35
C ASP A 28 -7.80 -3.97 -24.37
N PRO A 29 -9.03 -4.25 -24.85
CA PRO A 29 -10.14 -4.76 -24.02
C PRO A 29 -9.75 -5.91 -23.08
N ALA A 30 -8.69 -6.67 -23.40
CA ALA A 30 -8.10 -7.67 -22.52
C ALA A 30 -7.65 -7.09 -21.16
N HIS A 31 -7.07 -5.89 -21.10
CA HIS A 31 -6.64 -5.27 -19.83
C HIS A 31 -7.81 -4.94 -18.91
N HIS A 32 -8.93 -4.52 -19.47
CA HIS A 32 -10.14 -4.24 -18.72
C HIS A 32 -10.74 -5.52 -18.14
N ALA A 33 -10.83 -6.58 -18.95
CA ALA A 33 -11.31 -7.89 -18.51
C ALA A 33 -10.43 -8.47 -17.38
N VAL A 34 -9.10 -8.38 -17.49
CA VAL A 34 -8.16 -8.83 -16.44
C VAL A 34 -8.37 -8.04 -15.15
N SER A 35 -8.57 -6.72 -15.24
CA SER A 35 -8.81 -5.87 -14.06
C SER A 35 -10.10 -6.26 -13.32
N LEU A 36 -11.19 -6.53 -14.05
CA LEU A 36 -12.45 -6.98 -13.47
C LEU A 36 -12.32 -8.36 -12.81
N VAL A 37 -11.65 -9.31 -13.46
CA VAL A 37 -11.39 -10.63 -12.86
C VAL A 37 -10.58 -10.47 -11.58
N GLN A 38 -9.53 -9.65 -11.58
CA GLN A 38 -8.73 -9.41 -10.39
C GLN A 38 -9.54 -8.75 -9.28
N GLU A 39 -10.41 -7.81 -9.60
CA GLU A 39 -11.30 -7.16 -8.62
C GLU A 39 -12.27 -8.16 -7.98
N THR A 40 -12.90 -9.03 -8.76
CA THR A 40 -13.79 -10.07 -8.23
C THR A 40 -13.05 -11.12 -7.40
N MET A 41 -11.81 -11.48 -7.77
CA MET A 41 -10.97 -12.38 -6.99
C MET A 41 -10.57 -11.73 -5.66
N ASN A 42 -10.17 -10.46 -5.70
CA ASN A 42 -9.82 -9.70 -4.51
C ASN A 42 -11.01 -9.58 -3.56
N ALA A 43 -12.21 -9.32 -4.06
CA ALA A 43 -13.42 -9.27 -3.22
C ALA A 43 -13.71 -10.59 -2.47
N ARG A 44 -13.19 -11.73 -2.96
CA ARG A 44 -13.31 -13.03 -2.27
C ARG A 44 -12.30 -13.20 -1.13
N CYS A 45 -11.21 -12.44 -1.11
CA CYS A 45 -10.21 -12.50 -0.05
C CYS A 45 -10.84 -12.14 1.31
N PRO A 46 -10.63 -12.90 2.38
CA PRO A 46 -11.25 -12.65 3.68
C PRO A 46 -11.01 -11.24 4.22
N ILE A 47 -9.81 -10.69 4.01
CA ILE A 47 -9.45 -9.33 4.44
C ILE A 47 -10.31 -8.24 3.77
N ASN A 48 -10.80 -8.49 2.55
CA ASN A 48 -11.67 -7.56 1.80
C ASN A 48 -13.14 -7.65 2.20
N LYS A 49 -13.49 -8.58 3.10
CA LYS A 49 -14.82 -8.68 3.70
C LYS A 49 -14.93 -7.93 5.02
N LEU A 50 -13.82 -7.40 5.52
CA LEU A 50 -13.83 -6.58 6.72
C LEU A 50 -14.58 -5.26 6.43
N PRO A 51 -15.32 -4.73 7.42
CA PRO A 51 -15.80 -3.36 7.36
C PRO A 51 -14.66 -2.36 7.08
N PRO A 52 -14.93 -1.28 6.33
CA PRO A 52 -13.91 -0.32 5.93
C PRO A 52 -13.19 0.32 7.13
N GLU A 53 -13.85 0.46 8.28
CA GLU A 53 -13.28 1.00 9.51
C GLU A 53 -12.19 0.09 10.08
N LEU A 54 -12.42 -1.22 10.07
CA LEU A 54 -11.43 -2.20 10.53
C LEU A 54 -10.25 -2.28 9.57
N LEU A 55 -10.51 -2.20 8.27
CA LEU A 55 -9.45 -2.19 7.28
C LEU A 55 -8.61 -0.91 7.38
N ALA A 56 -9.23 0.25 7.61
CA ALA A 56 -8.54 1.51 7.87
C ALA A 56 -7.71 1.46 9.16
N LEU A 57 -8.21 0.79 10.21
CA LEU A 57 -7.46 0.55 11.43
C LEU A 57 -6.19 -0.28 11.14
N VAL A 58 -6.29 -1.34 10.34
CA VAL A 58 -5.11 -2.12 9.91
C VAL A 58 -4.13 -1.23 9.14
N PHE A 59 -4.61 -0.42 8.19
CA PHE A 59 -3.75 0.50 7.43
C PHE A 59 -3.04 1.50 8.34
N SER A 60 -3.70 1.96 9.41
CA SER A 60 -3.10 2.89 10.37
C SER A 60 -1.93 2.32 11.17
N MET A 61 -1.80 0.98 11.22
CA MET A 61 -0.72 0.26 11.88
C MET A 61 0.49 0.00 10.97
N VAL A 62 0.35 0.20 9.65
CA VAL A 62 1.42 -0.02 8.68
C VAL A 62 2.58 0.97 8.84
N PRO A 63 2.36 2.30 8.88
CA PRO A 63 3.47 3.24 8.85
C PRO A 63 4.13 3.37 10.22
N SER A 64 5.45 3.23 10.21
CA SER A 64 6.34 3.39 11.37
C SER A 64 6.41 4.85 11.82
N SER A 65 6.90 5.08 13.04
CA SER A 65 7.19 6.45 13.49
C SER A 65 8.29 7.09 12.64
N LEU A 66 8.13 8.38 12.32
CA LEU A 66 9.12 9.16 11.61
C LEU A 66 10.34 9.37 12.51
N SER A 67 11.45 8.69 12.20
CA SER A 67 12.75 8.88 12.83
C SER A 67 13.72 9.46 11.82
N LEU A 68 13.91 10.78 11.87
CA LEU A 68 14.88 11.49 11.05
C LEU A 68 15.91 12.19 11.95
N PRO A 69 17.21 12.11 11.64
CA PRO A 69 18.24 12.84 12.39
C PRO A 69 17.93 14.34 12.44
N GLY A 70 17.83 14.90 13.63
CA GLY A 70 17.54 16.33 13.84
C GLY A 70 16.05 16.71 13.70
N TYR A 71 15.13 15.76 13.55
CA TYR A 71 13.70 16.04 13.56
C TYR A 71 13.24 16.40 14.98
N VAL A 72 12.69 17.61 15.12
CA VAL A 72 12.04 18.10 16.34
C VAL A 72 10.57 18.35 15.98
N GLY A 73 9.73 17.33 16.13
CA GLY A 73 8.31 17.44 15.86
C GLY A 73 7.49 16.44 16.67
N PRO A 74 6.17 16.36 16.45
CA PRO A 74 5.30 15.52 17.25
C PRO A 74 5.73 14.04 17.20
N PRO A 75 5.71 13.32 18.34
CA PRO A 75 6.06 11.89 18.36
C PRO A 75 5.05 11.02 17.59
N SER A 76 3.86 11.56 17.29
CA SER A 76 2.83 10.92 16.48
C SER A 76 3.08 10.97 14.97
N THR A 77 4.18 11.59 14.53
CA THR A 77 4.52 11.72 13.11
C THR A 77 4.87 10.35 12.52
N LYS A 78 4.28 10.00 11.36
CA LYS A 78 4.45 8.68 10.74
C LYS A 78 5.11 8.75 9.37
N GLN A 79 5.77 7.67 8.99
CA GLN A 79 6.36 7.45 7.66
C GLN A 79 5.27 7.09 6.65
N THR A 80 4.58 8.09 6.10
CA THR A 80 3.43 7.86 5.20
C THR A 80 3.81 7.23 3.86
N ASN A 81 5.07 7.30 3.44
CA ASN A 81 5.58 6.58 2.28
C ASN A 81 5.43 5.04 2.42
N GLU A 82 5.40 4.51 3.65
CA GLU A 82 5.16 3.08 3.91
C GLU A 82 3.72 2.65 3.60
N LEU A 83 2.78 3.60 3.42
CA LEU A 83 1.42 3.31 2.98
C LEU A 83 1.30 3.15 1.46
N LEU A 84 2.31 3.54 0.67
CA LEU A 84 2.24 3.41 -0.79
C LEU A 84 1.96 1.97 -1.25
N PRO A 85 2.65 0.93 -0.75
CA PRO A 85 2.34 -0.46 -1.11
C PRO A 85 0.87 -0.84 -0.85
N VAL A 86 0.26 -0.33 0.23
CA VAL A 86 -1.16 -0.57 0.57
C VAL A 86 -2.07 -0.05 -0.55
N THR A 87 -1.78 1.14 -1.10
CA THR A 87 -2.54 1.70 -2.23
C THR A 87 -2.35 0.94 -3.55
N HIS A 88 -1.35 0.07 -3.64
CA HIS A 88 -1.05 -0.69 -4.85
C HIS A 88 -1.62 -2.12 -4.86
N VAL A 89 -2.17 -2.60 -3.73
CA VAL A 89 -2.73 -3.97 -3.61
C VAL A 89 -3.93 -4.18 -4.54
N CYS A 90 -4.97 -3.37 -4.40
CA CYS A 90 -6.16 -3.44 -5.25
C CYS A 90 -6.85 -2.09 -5.34
N ARG A 91 -7.84 -1.99 -6.25
CA ARG A 91 -8.64 -0.76 -6.42
C ARG A 91 -9.38 -0.36 -5.13
N SER A 92 -9.99 -1.33 -4.45
CA SER A 92 -10.72 -1.07 -3.19
C SER A 92 -9.80 -0.51 -2.09
N TRP A 93 -8.63 -1.12 -1.89
CA TRP A 93 -7.65 -0.64 -0.90
C TRP A 93 -7.14 0.75 -1.22
N ARG A 94 -6.91 1.04 -2.51
CA ARG A 94 -6.53 2.39 -2.95
C ARG A 94 -7.58 3.41 -2.61
N VAL A 95 -8.84 3.15 -2.96
CA VAL A 95 -9.95 4.06 -2.68
C VAL A 95 -10.07 4.30 -1.18
N LEU A 96 -10.09 3.24 -0.37
CA LEU A 96 -10.21 3.35 1.08
C LEU A 96 -9.01 4.05 1.73
N ALA A 97 -7.79 3.73 1.30
CA ALA A 97 -6.60 4.37 1.87
C ALA A 97 -6.53 5.86 1.53
N LEU A 98 -6.95 6.27 0.33
CA LEU A 98 -6.96 7.67 -0.09
C LEU A 98 -8.14 8.47 0.53
N ASP A 99 -9.26 7.81 0.79
CA ASP A 99 -10.44 8.41 1.45
C ASP A 99 -10.25 8.64 2.95
N MET A 100 -9.10 8.24 3.51
CA MET A 100 -8.78 8.38 4.94
C MET A 100 -7.63 9.37 5.14
N PRO A 101 -7.92 10.69 5.29
CA PRO A 101 -6.89 11.72 5.46
C PRO A 101 -5.97 11.51 6.67
N SER A 102 -6.46 10.83 7.71
CA SER A 102 -5.68 10.52 8.92
C SER A 102 -4.43 9.66 8.63
N LEU A 103 -4.48 8.82 7.59
CA LEU A 103 -3.36 8.00 7.14
C LEU A 103 -2.27 8.85 6.47
N TRP A 104 -2.63 9.98 5.85
CA TRP A 104 -1.73 10.86 5.08
C TRP A 104 -1.38 12.15 5.81
N SER A 105 -1.39 12.11 7.14
CA SER A 105 -1.20 13.28 8.01
C SER A 105 0.24 13.82 8.05
N THR A 106 1.20 13.14 7.42
CA THR A 106 2.62 13.55 7.36
C THR A 106 3.11 13.54 5.92
N ILE A 107 3.88 14.57 5.52
CA ILE A 107 4.57 14.62 4.23
C ILE A 107 6.07 14.73 4.50
N SER A 108 6.80 13.62 4.29
CA SER A 108 8.26 13.62 4.36
C SER A 108 8.83 13.94 2.98
N GLN A 109 9.51 15.08 2.83
CA GLN A 109 10.28 15.36 1.62
C GLN A 109 11.54 14.49 1.63
N THR A 110 11.60 13.51 0.73
CA THR A 110 12.87 12.84 0.45
C THR A 110 13.67 13.81 -0.41
N SER A 111 14.58 14.57 0.19
CA SER A 111 15.57 15.29 -0.61
C SER A 111 16.46 14.22 -1.23
N SER A 112 16.18 13.82 -2.47
CA SER A 112 17.15 13.06 -3.25
C SER A 112 18.34 13.99 -3.45
N VAL A 113 19.36 13.86 -2.61
CA VAL A 113 20.65 14.49 -2.86
C VAL A 113 21.13 13.89 -4.17
N PHE A 114 20.98 14.65 -5.26
CA PHE A 114 21.60 14.31 -6.53
C PHE A 114 23.10 14.27 -6.27
N ARG A 115 23.64 13.06 -6.12
CA ARG A 115 25.08 12.84 -6.06
C ARG A 115 25.61 13.15 -7.44
N THR A 116 26.00 14.40 -7.66
CA THR A 116 26.85 14.78 -8.78
C THR A 116 28.18 14.06 -8.56
N ARG A 117 28.39 12.97 -9.29
CA ARG A 117 29.73 12.36 -9.41
C ARG A 117 30.61 13.36 -10.16
N ALA A 118 31.61 13.90 -9.47
CA ALA A 118 32.76 14.55 -10.09
C ALA A 118 33.78 13.50 -10.53
#